data_AF-K0INW1-F1
#
_entry.id   AF-K0INW1-F1
#
_cell.length_a   1.000
_cell.length_b   1.000
_cell.length_c   1.000
_cell.angle_alpha   90.00
_cell.angle_beta   90.00
_cell.angle_gamma   90.00
#
_symmetry.space_group_name_H-M   'P 1'
#
loop_
_entity.id
_entity.type
_entity.pdbx_description
1 polymer ?
#
loop_
_entity_poly.entity_id
_entity_poly.type
_entity_poly.pdbx_seq_one_letter_code
_entity_poly.pdbx_strand_id
1 'polypeptide(L)'
;MTTTELVPPQSEREAILAAVRSKMREKGLNYTKLAETIGKDPMFVAAALHGQQKLNHADIDKVTSLLGLDGAARKELAVYPNRRNFPATIDPFNYRLLEIIGVYGDAMREMFNELFSDKTGRGGDGIMSAIDFSIKMEKITGSHGEPRCRITLDGKYLEYKEF
;
A
#
# COMPACT_ATOMS: atom_id res chain seq x y z
N MET A 1 -1.96 -18.91 -26.40
CA MET A 1 -2.52 -19.83 -25.39
C MET A 1 -2.73 -19.04 -24.12
N THR A 2 -3.92 -19.10 -23.53
CA THR A 2 -4.24 -18.46 -22.25
C THR A 2 -3.61 -19.31 -21.15
N THR A 3 -2.53 -18.85 -20.54
CA THR A 3 -1.89 -19.52 -19.40
C THR A 3 -2.42 -18.92 -18.10
N THR A 4 -2.75 -19.76 -17.14
CA THR A 4 -3.09 -19.30 -15.78
C THR A 4 -1.80 -18.94 -15.06
N GLU A 5 -1.67 -17.70 -14.60
CA GLU A 5 -0.58 -17.32 -13.71
C GLU A 5 -0.96 -17.77 -12.30
N LEU A 6 -0.21 -18.75 -11.78
CA LEU A 6 -0.38 -19.19 -10.39
C LEU A 6 0.24 -18.15 -9.46
N VAL A 7 -0.54 -17.70 -8.48
CA VAL A 7 -0.06 -16.78 -7.45
C VAL A 7 0.36 -17.58 -6.21
N PRO A 8 1.67 -17.65 -5.90
CA PRO A 8 2.14 -18.39 -4.73
C PRO A 8 1.69 -17.71 -3.43
N PRO A 9 1.52 -18.48 -2.34
CA PRO A 9 1.33 -17.94 -0.99
C PRO A 9 2.44 -16.96 -0.60
N GLN A 10 2.12 -15.96 0.23
CA GLN A 10 3.09 -14.95 0.65
C GLN A 10 4.31 -15.58 1.36
N SER A 11 4.10 -16.62 2.17
CA SER A 11 5.15 -17.34 2.89
C SER A 11 6.23 -17.92 1.97
N GLU A 12 5.89 -18.29 0.73
CA GLU A 12 6.84 -18.82 -0.25
C GLU A 12 7.68 -17.71 -0.90
N ARG A 13 7.18 -16.47 -0.89
CA ARG A 13 7.80 -15.30 -1.52
C ARG A 13 8.67 -14.50 -0.56
N GLU A 14 8.43 -14.65 0.74
CA GLU A 14 9.03 -13.84 1.81
C GLU A 14 10.55 -13.82 1.78
N ALA A 15 11.19 -14.97 1.55
CA ALA A 15 12.64 -15.08 1.52
C ALA A 15 13.27 -14.25 0.38
N ILE A 16 12.72 -14.34 -0.83
CA ILE A 16 13.23 -13.60 -2.00
C ILE A 16 12.96 -12.10 -1.83
N LEU A 17 11.76 -11.71 -1.40
CA LEU A 17 11.43 -10.31 -1.13
C LEU A 17 12.30 -9.71 -0.01
N ALA A 18 12.62 -10.50 1.02
CA ALA A 18 13.58 -10.10 2.06
C ALA A 18 15.00 -9.93 1.52
N ALA A 19 15.45 -10.80 0.62
CA ALA A 19 16.74 -10.67 -0.06
C ALA A 19 16.80 -9.39 -0.92
N VAL A 20 15.74 -9.06 -1.66
CA VAL A 20 15.65 -7.79 -2.42
C VAL A 20 15.80 -6.58 -1.49
N ARG A 21 15.07 -6.56 -0.37
CA ARG A 21 15.20 -5.49 0.64
C ARG A 21 16.59 -5.45 1.29
N SER A 22 17.26 -6.60 1.44
CA SER A 22 18.65 -6.65 1.90
C SER A 22 19.60 -5.99 0.91
N LYS A 23 19.48 -6.30 -0.38
CA LYS A 23 20.29 -5.67 -1.45
C LYS A 23 20.09 -4.16 -1.51
N MET A 24 18.87 -3.70 -1.29
CA MET A 24 18.57 -2.27 -1.15
C MET A 24 19.36 -1.64 0.00
N ARG A 25 19.39 -2.27 1.18
CA ARG A 25 20.17 -1.80 2.34
C ARG A 25 21.68 -1.85 2.10
N GLU A 26 22.20 -2.92 1.49
CA GLU A 26 23.62 -3.08 1.14
C GLU A 26 24.12 -1.94 0.23
N LYS A 27 23.25 -1.42 -0.63
CA LYS A 27 23.54 -0.30 -1.53
C LYS A 27 23.26 1.08 -0.91
N GLY A 28 22.89 1.15 0.37
CA GLY A 28 22.56 2.40 1.06
C GLY A 28 21.32 3.11 0.50
N LEU A 29 20.44 2.38 -0.17
CA LEU A 29 19.19 2.91 -0.70
C LEU A 29 18.07 2.78 0.34
N ASN A 30 17.21 3.78 0.38
CA ASN A 30 15.93 3.72 1.09
C ASN A 30 14.78 3.75 0.06
N TYR A 31 13.55 3.55 0.52
CA TYR A 31 12.39 3.54 -0.37
C TYR A 31 12.22 4.87 -1.13
N THR A 32 12.49 6.01 -0.49
CA THR A 32 12.42 7.34 -1.12
C THR A 32 13.34 7.44 -2.33
N LYS A 33 14.64 7.15 -2.17
CA LYS A 33 15.62 7.20 -3.27
C LYS A 33 15.33 6.19 -4.38
N LEU A 34 14.87 5.00 -3.99
CA LEU A 34 14.49 3.98 -4.97
C LEU A 34 13.28 4.45 -5.79
N ALA A 35 12.28 5.01 -5.14
CA ALA A 35 11.07 5.51 -5.77
C ALA A 35 11.33 6.70 -6.69
N GLU A 36 12.20 7.63 -6.30
CA GLU A 36 12.70 8.72 -7.15
C GLU A 36 13.32 8.17 -8.44
N THR A 37 14.15 7.12 -8.33
CA THR A 37 14.84 6.52 -9.49
C THR A 37 13.87 5.93 -10.52
N ILE A 38 12.74 5.39 -10.07
CA ILE A 38 11.73 4.79 -10.96
C ILE A 38 10.50 5.69 -11.21
N GLY A 39 10.49 6.91 -10.66
CA GLY A 39 9.40 7.88 -10.84
C GLY A 39 8.07 7.42 -10.23
N LYS A 40 8.13 6.84 -9.02
CA LYS A 40 6.95 6.33 -8.28
C LYS A 40 6.87 6.93 -6.87
N ASP A 41 5.72 6.74 -6.24
CA ASP A 41 5.53 7.09 -4.83
C ASP A 41 6.25 6.08 -3.91
N PRO A 42 6.96 6.54 -2.86
CA PRO A 42 7.70 5.65 -1.95
C PRO A 42 6.84 4.63 -1.21
N MET A 43 5.59 4.97 -0.86
CA MET A 43 4.67 4.00 -0.23
C MET A 43 4.28 2.89 -1.20
N PHE A 44 4.04 3.24 -2.47
CA PHE A 44 3.79 2.25 -3.52
C PHE A 44 4.98 1.32 -3.71
N VAL A 45 6.20 1.86 -3.78
CA VAL A 45 7.43 1.07 -3.92
C VAL A 45 7.68 0.17 -2.72
N ALA A 46 7.50 0.70 -1.50
CA ALA A 46 7.59 -0.10 -0.28
C ALA A 46 6.59 -1.27 -0.32
N ALA A 47 5.31 -0.99 -0.60
CA ALA A 47 4.29 -2.03 -0.71
C ALA A 47 4.63 -3.06 -1.79
N ALA A 48 5.20 -2.65 -2.93
CA ALA A 48 5.63 -3.55 -3.98
C ALA A 48 6.77 -4.48 -3.53
N LEU A 49 7.78 -3.94 -2.85
CA LEU A 49 8.89 -4.74 -2.31
C LEU A 49 8.50 -5.62 -1.10
N HIS A 50 7.31 -5.39 -0.53
CA HIS A 50 6.65 -6.29 0.42
C HIS A 50 5.68 -7.28 -0.24
N GLY A 51 5.60 -7.29 -1.58
CA GLY A 51 4.73 -8.20 -2.33
C GLY A 51 3.25 -7.86 -2.25
N GLN A 52 2.91 -6.61 -1.92
CA GLN A 52 1.53 -6.10 -1.81
C GLN A 52 1.13 -5.20 -2.98
N GLN A 53 2.08 -4.82 -3.84
CA GLN A 53 1.83 -4.15 -5.12
C GLN A 53 2.68 -4.78 -6.22
N LYS A 54 2.29 -4.55 -7.48
CA LYS A 54 3.00 -5.05 -8.65
C LYS A 54 3.66 -3.90 -9.38
N LEU A 55 4.97 -4.02 -9.62
CA LEU A 55 5.70 -3.14 -10.52
C LEU A 55 5.44 -3.57 -11.97
N ASN A 56 5.44 -2.62 -12.91
CA ASN A 56 5.46 -2.96 -14.32
C ASN A 56 6.86 -3.45 -14.73
N HIS A 57 6.99 -4.05 -15.92
CA HIS A 57 8.26 -4.62 -16.38
C HIS A 57 9.40 -3.59 -16.45
N ALA A 58 9.13 -2.36 -16.89
CA ALA A 58 10.16 -1.32 -16.98
C ALA A 58 10.69 -0.91 -15.59
N ASP A 59 9.81 -0.82 -14.61
CA ASP A 59 10.19 -0.52 -13.23
C ASP A 59 10.96 -1.69 -12.60
N ILE A 60 10.55 -2.93 -12.87
CA ILE A 60 11.28 -4.13 -12.44
C ILE A 60 12.70 -4.13 -13.03
N ASP A 61 12.86 -3.84 -14.32
CA ASP A 61 14.16 -3.82 -14.98
C ASP A 61 15.08 -2.74 -14.36
N LYS A 62 14.54 -1.55 -14.07
CA LYS A 62 15.29 -0.51 -13.34
C LYS A 62 15.69 -0.97 -11.93
N VAL A 63 14.76 -1.53 -11.15
CA VAL A 63 15.01 -1.99 -9.78
C VAL A 63 16.06 -3.10 -9.78
N THR A 64 15.92 -4.09 -10.65
CA THR A 64 16.85 -5.23 -10.74
C THR A 64 18.25 -4.79 -11.16
N SER A 65 18.36 -3.90 -12.16
CA SER A 65 19.64 -3.33 -12.57
C SER A 65 20.29 -2.52 -11.45
N LEU A 66 19.53 -1.64 -10.79
CA LEU A 66 20.05 -0.79 -9.72
C LEU A 66 20.53 -1.63 -8.53
N LEU A 67 19.76 -2.66 -8.15
CA LEU A 67 20.03 -3.50 -7.00
C LEU A 67 20.94 -4.71 -7.29
N GLY A 68 21.26 -4.98 -8.56
CA GLY A 68 22.06 -6.14 -8.97
C GLY A 68 21.35 -7.46 -8.64
N LEU A 69 20.04 -7.53 -8.88
CA LEU A 69 19.21 -8.69 -8.58
C LEU A 69 19.33 -9.75 -9.66
N ASP A 70 19.22 -11.02 -9.26
CA ASP A 70 19.22 -12.15 -10.17
C ASP A 70 17.86 -12.35 -10.86
N GLY A 71 17.81 -13.34 -11.75
CA GLY A 71 16.60 -13.69 -12.48
C GLY A 71 15.46 -14.21 -11.59
N ALA A 72 15.76 -14.79 -10.42
CA ALA A 72 14.75 -15.28 -9.49
C ALA A 72 14.03 -14.11 -8.83
N ALA A 73 14.77 -13.12 -8.33
CA ALA A 73 14.23 -11.90 -7.77
C ALA A 73 13.46 -11.08 -8.81
N ARG A 74 13.93 -11.02 -10.07
CA ARG A 74 13.18 -10.38 -11.16
C ARG A 74 11.83 -11.04 -11.41
N LYS A 75 11.80 -12.38 -11.50
CA LYS A 75 10.56 -13.15 -11.69
C LYS A 75 9.61 -12.90 -10.53
N GLU A 76 10.13 -12.91 -9.31
CA GLU A 76 9.36 -12.69 -8.09
C GLU A 76 8.68 -11.31 -8.05
N LEU A 77 9.39 -10.25 -8.44
CA LEU A 77 8.81 -8.89 -8.51
C LEU A 77 7.72 -8.74 -9.59
N ALA A 78 7.65 -9.66 -10.55
CA ALA A 78 6.63 -9.67 -11.60
C ALA A 78 5.33 -10.39 -11.21
N VAL A 79 5.36 -11.20 -10.14
CA VAL A 79 4.23 -12.02 -9.68
C VAL A 79 3.11 -11.12 -9.15
N TYR A 80 1.86 -11.41 -9.52
CA TYR A 80 0.71 -10.72 -8.92
C TYR A 80 0.63 -10.96 -7.40
N PRO A 81 0.35 -9.93 -6.60
CA PRO A 81 0.31 -10.07 -5.15
C PRO A 81 -0.97 -10.76 -4.67
N ASN A 82 -0.83 -11.72 -3.75
CA ASN A 82 -1.95 -12.22 -2.94
C ASN A 82 -2.10 -11.36 -1.68
N ARG A 83 -2.97 -10.35 -1.73
CA ARG A 83 -3.18 -9.35 -0.66
C ARG A 83 -4.10 -9.88 0.44
N ARG A 84 -3.70 -10.96 1.12
CA ARG A 84 -4.49 -11.62 2.17
C ARG A 84 -3.84 -11.64 3.55
N ASN A 85 -2.67 -11.03 3.71
CA ASN A 85 -1.98 -10.99 5.00
C ASN A 85 -2.56 -9.89 5.93
N PHE A 86 -3.85 -9.99 6.22
CA PHE A 86 -4.60 -9.07 7.07
C PHE A 86 -5.71 -9.82 7.83
N PRO A 87 -6.00 -9.46 9.10
CA PRO A 87 -5.35 -8.42 9.89
C PRO A 87 -4.02 -8.87 10.50
N ALA A 88 -2.99 -8.02 10.38
CA ALA A 88 -1.73 -8.20 11.08
C ALA A 88 -1.84 -7.62 12.49
N THR A 89 -2.41 -8.39 13.42
CA THR A 89 -2.85 -7.90 14.75
C THR A 89 -1.76 -7.86 15.81
N ILE A 90 -0.57 -8.41 15.55
CA ILE A 90 0.50 -8.57 16.55
C ILE A 90 1.57 -7.47 16.51
N ASP A 91 1.65 -6.70 15.42
CA ASP A 91 2.60 -5.60 15.31
C ASP A 91 2.02 -4.32 15.95
N PRO A 92 2.74 -3.66 16.88
CA PRO A 92 2.22 -2.48 17.56
C PRO A 92 1.83 -1.32 16.64
N PHE A 93 2.56 -1.10 15.53
CA PHE A 93 2.24 -0.01 14.60
C PHE A 93 0.93 -0.30 13.87
N ASN A 94 0.78 -1.50 13.32
CA ASN A 94 -0.45 -1.95 12.66
C ASN A 94 -1.63 -2.02 13.63
N TYR A 95 -1.40 -2.47 14.87
CA TYR A 95 -2.43 -2.52 15.90
C TYR A 95 -3.01 -1.13 16.21
N ARG A 96 -2.18 -0.06 16.25
CA ARG A 96 -2.69 1.30 16.47
C ARG A 96 -3.57 1.80 15.33
N LEU A 97 -3.30 1.40 14.08
CA LEU A 97 -4.19 1.72 12.96
C LEU A 97 -5.53 0.98 13.09
N LEU A 98 -5.53 -0.27 13.57
CA LEU A 98 -6.76 -1.00 13.88
C LEU A 98 -7.51 -0.39 15.07
N GLU A 99 -6.79 0.09 16.10
CA GLU A 99 -7.37 0.79 17.25
C GLU A 99 -8.07 2.09 16.82
N ILE A 100 -7.48 2.86 15.89
CA ILE A 100 -8.13 4.04 15.31
C ILE A 100 -9.45 3.65 14.63
N ILE A 101 -9.48 2.55 13.86
CA ILE A 101 -10.71 2.04 13.24
C ILE A 101 -11.72 1.62 14.31
N GLY A 102 -11.28 0.93 15.37
CA GLY A 102 -12.15 0.48 16.46
C GLY A 102 -12.73 1.64 17.29
N VAL A 103 -11.98 2.73 17.48
CA VAL A 103 -12.41 3.90 18.27
C VAL A 103 -13.28 4.86 17.45
N TYR A 104 -12.90 5.14 16.21
CA TYR A 104 -13.54 6.18 15.39
C TYR A 104 -14.41 5.63 14.25
N GLY A 105 -14.43 4.32 14.01
CA GLY A 105 -15.05 3.72 12.83
C GLY A 105 -16.52 4.09 12.63
N ASP A 106 -17.33 3.99 13.68
CA ASP A 106 -18.76 4.33 13.60
C ASP A 106 -18.97 5.84 13.37
N ALA A 107 -18.24 6.70 14.07
CA ALA A 107 -18.29 8.14 13.88
C ALA A 107 -17.81 8.57 12.48
N MET A 108 -16.75 7.93 11.95
CA MET A 108 -16.27 8.17 10.60
C MET A 108 -17.30 7.75 9.56
N ARG A 109 -18.02 6.63 9.77
CA ARG A 109 -19.10 6.19 8.89
C ARG A 109 -20.24 7.20 8.85
N GLU A 110 -20.67 7.69 10.01
CA GLU A 110 -21.73 8.71 10.10
C GLU A 110 -21.30 10.02 9.41
N MET A 111 -20.09 10.51 9.69
CA MET A 111 -19.54 11.69 9.03
C MET A 111 -19.38 11.51 7.52
N PHE A 112 -18.97 10.33 7.06
CA PHE A 112 -18.89 10.03 5.64
C PHE A 112 -20.26 10.14 4.98
N ASN A 113 -21.28 9.52 5.58
CA ASN A 113 -22.65 9.58 5.06
C ASN A 113 -23.15 11.04 5.00
N GLU A 114 -22.88 11.85 6.03
CA GLU A 114 -23.22 13.27 6.04
C GLU A 114 -22.50 14.05 4.92
N LEU A 115 -21.18 13.89 4.78
CA LEU A 115 -20.36 14.65 3.83
C LEU A 115 -20.66 14.31 2.36
N PHE A 116 -21.01 13.06 2.07
CA PHE A 116 -21.36 12.61 0.74
C PHE A 116 -22.88 12.64 0.47
N SER A 117 -23.67 13.10 1.43
CA SER A 117 -25.12 13.26 1.27
C SER A 117 -25.48 14.20 0.14
N ASP A 118 -26.57 13.90 -0.55
CA ASP A 118 -27.10 14.76 -1.59
C ASP A 118 -28.60 15.03 -1.40
N LYS A 119 -29.13 15.94 -2.23
CA LYS A 119 -30.55 16.36 -2.14
C LYS A 119 -31.53 15.26 -2.50
N THR A 120 -31.06 14.17 -3.10
CA THR A 120 -31.91 13.04 -3.48
C THR A 120 -32.10 12.05 -2.33
N GLY A 121 -31.33 12.21 -1.24
CA GLY A 121 -31.31 11.29 -0.10
C GLY A 121 -30.57 9.98 -0.39
N ARG A 122 -29.85 9.91 -1.51
CA ARG A 122 -29.07 8.74 -1.95
C ARG A 122 -27.57 8.96 -1.74
N GLY A 123 -27.11 10.19 -1.90
CA GLY A 123 -25.76 10.57 -1.51
C GLY A 123 -25.50 10.14 -0.06
N GLY A 124 -24.27 9.71 0.20
CA GLY A 124 -23.85 9.25 1.52
C GLY A 124 -23.89 7.73 1.66
N ASP A 125 -24.74 7.02 0.92
CA ASP A 125 -24.72 5.56 0.89
C ASP A 125 -23.62 5.05 -0.05
N GLY A 126 -22.49 4.64 0.52
CA GLY A 126 -21.35 4.18 -0.26
C GLY A 126 -20.11 3.92 0.60
N ILE A 127 -18.95 3.87 -0.05
CA ILE A 127 -17.66 3.64 0.61
C ILE A 127 -16.55 4.50 0.00
N MET A 128 -15.49 4.72 0.78
CA MET A 128 -14.20 5.17 0.25
C MET A 128 -13.47 3.96 -0.35
N SER A 129 -13.15 4.04 -1.64
CA SER A 129 -12.39 3.02 -2.36
C SER A 129 -11.00 2.80 -1.74
N ALA A 130 -10.59 1.53 -1.63
CA ALA A 130 -9.21 1.12 -1.32
C ALA A 130 -8.43 0.64 -2.57
N ILE A 131 -8.99 0.85 -3.77
CA ILE A 131 -8.42 0.44 -5.07
C ILE A 131 -8.01 1.66 -5.90
N ASP A 132 -9.00 2.50 -6.25
CA ASP A 132 -8.78 3.88 -6.69
C ASP A 132 -8.50 4.72 -5.45
N PHE A 133 -7.24 4.68 -5.02
CA PHE A 133 -6.80 5.07 -3.68
C PHE A 133 -5.32 5.45 -3.67
N SER A 134 -4.95 6.40 -2.82
CA SER A 134 -3.57 6.73 -2.49
C SER A 134 -3.38 6.90 -0.98
N ILE A 135 -2.17 6.56 -0.51
CA ILE A 135 -1.76 6.75 0.89
C ILE A 135 -0.43 7.50 0.91
N LYS A 136 -0.35 8.51 1.78
CA LYS A 136 0.89 9.23 2.07
C LYS A 136 1.18 9.21 3.56
N MET A 137 2.46 9.13 3.91
CA MET A 137 2.92 9.16 5.29
C MET A 137 4.05 10.18 5.42
N GLU A 138 3.86 11.13 6.32
CA GLU A 138 4.74 12.29 6.45
C GLU A 138 5.06 12.54 7.93
N LYS A 139 6.32 12.86 8.20
CA LYS A 139 6.71 13.42 9.50
C LYS A 139 6.43 14.92 9.46
N ILE A 140 5.59 15.40 10.37
CA ILE A 140 5.30 16.82 10.56
C ILE A 140 5.74 17.26 11.95
N THR A 141 5.80 18.57 12.17
CA THR A 141 6.00 19.14 13.52
C THR A 141 4.63 19.52 14.10
N GLY A 142 4.36 19.05 15.31
CA GLY A 142 3.15 19.37 16.07
C GLY A 142 3.18 20.77 16.66
N SER A 143 2.04 21.17 17.24
CA SER A 143 1.87 22.50 17.84
C SER A 143 2.79 22.76 19.04
N HIS A 144 3.31 21.70 19.68
CA HIS A 144 4.25 21.80 20.79
C HIS A 144 5.70 21.50 20.37
N GLY A 145 5.98 21.48 19.05
CA GLY A 145 7.30 21.17 18.52
C GLY A 145 7.62 19.68 18.47
N GLU A 146 6.69 18.80 18.88
CA GLU A 146 6.88 17.36 18.88
C GLU A 146 6.77 16.78 17.46
N PRO A 147 7.54 15.74 17.10
CA PRO A 147 7.36 15.06 15.83
C PRO A 147 6.03 14.31 15.81
N ARG A 148 5.24 14.49 14.74
CA ARG A 148 3.99 13.74 14.52
C ARG A 148 4.04 12.98 13.20
N CYS A 149 3.35 11.85 13.15
CA CYS A 149 3.07 11.13 11.91
C CYS A 149 1.73 11.61 11.36
N ARG A 150 1.72 12.13 10.13
CA ARG A 150 0.50 12.41 9.37
C ARG A 150 0.34 11.30 8.33
N ILE A 151 -0.83 10.67 8.35
CA ILE A 151 -1.25 9.71 7.33
C ILE A 151 -2.42 10.35 6.59
N THR A 152 -2.29 10.45 5.27
CA THR A 152 -3.38 10.92 4.39
C THR A 152 -3.90 9.72 3.62
N LEU A 153 -5.19 9.44 3.77
CA LEU A 153 -5.93 8.40 3.05
C LEU A 153 -6.85 9.12 2.07
N ASP A 154 -6.63 8.90 0.77
CA ASP A 154 -7.40 9.56 -0.29
C ASP A 154 -7.96 8.48 -1.21
N GLY A 155 -9.27 8.28 -1.16
CA GLY A 155 -9.96 7.25 -1.92
C GLY A 155 -11.21 7.80 -2.59
N LYS A 156 -11.46 7.28 -3.80
CA LYS A 156 -12.66 7.63 -4.57
C LYS A 156 -13.95 7.23 -3.84
N TYR A 157 -14.93 8.12 -3.82
CA TYR A 157 -16.30 7.80 -3.39
C TYR A 157 -16.95 6.82 -4.37
N LEU A 158 -17.45 5.70 -3.85
CA LEU A 158 -18.21 4.71 -4.59
C LEU A 158 -19.60 4.56 -3.96
N GLU A 159 -20.62 5.07 -4.64
CA GLU A 159 -22.03 4.94 -4.25
C GLU A 159 -22.53 3.50 -4.46
N TYR A 160 -23.40 3.03 -3.56
CA TYR A 160 -24.09 1.75 -3.76
C TYR A 160 -25.13 1.86 -4.89
N LYS A 161 -24.96 0.99 -5.89
CA LYS A 161 -25.87 0.90 -7.03
C LYS A 161 -27.25 0.37 -6.61
N GLU A 162 -28.30 1.03 -7.11
CA GLU A 162 -29.66 0.47 -7.17
C GLU A 162 -29.79 -0.48 -8.37
N PHE A 163 -30.28 -1.68 -8.13
CA PHE A 163 -30.53 -2.68 -9.17
C PHE A 163 -31.85 -3.40 -8.93
#